data_AF-A0A3M1XVU7-F1
#
_entry.id   AF-A0A3M1XVU7-F1
#
_cell.length_a   1.000
_cell.length_b   1.000
_cell.length_c   1.000
_cell.angle_alpha   90.00
_cell.angle_beta   90.00
_cell.angle_gamma   90.00
#
_symmetry.space_group_name_H-M   'P 1'
#
loop_
_entity.id
_entity.type
_entity.pdbx_description
1 polymer ?
#
loop_
_entity_poly.entity_id
_entity_poly.type
_entity_poly.pdbx_seq_one_letter_code
_entity_poly.pdbx_strand_id
1 'polypeptide(L)'
;MISPRGQVVAEGQTRRRISGGAEGLTETTITLPNPQRWDIDHPALYTVHSELRIGGKVMDTYDTPSGVRTIRLDLQKLLEA
;
A
#
# COMPACT_ATOMS: atom_id res chain seq x y z
N MET A 1 1.03 4.30 5.48
CA MET A 1 0.14 4.73 4.38
C MET A 1 -0.32 6.16 4.65
N ILE A 2 -0.07 7.03 3.69
CA ILE A 2 -0.32 8.47 3.75
C ILE A 2 -1.52 8.77 2.83
N SER A 3 -2.46 9.56 3.33
CA SER A 3 -3.67 9.98 2.61
C SER A 3 -3.36 11.06 1.55
N PRO A 4 -4.29 11.33 0.61
CA PRO A 4 -4.14 12.45 -0.33
C PRO A 4 -3.94 13.82 0.34
N ARG A 5 -4.32 13.95 1.63
CA ARG A 5 -4.13 15.17 2.43
C ARG A 5 -2.78 15.20 3.17
N GLY A 6 -1.89 14.23 2.93
CA GLY A 6 -0.60 14.12 3.59
C GLY A 6 -0.64 13.52 5.01
N GLN A 7 -1.76 12.95 5.44
CA GLN A 7 -1.92 12.42 6.80
C GLN A 7 -1.58 10.92 6.84
N VAL A 8 -0.83 10.46 7.84
CA VAL A 8 -0.64 9.02 8.08
C VAL A 8 -1.97 8.46 8.61
N VAL A 9 -2.56 7.52 7.86
CA VAL A 9 -3.90 6.97 8.14
C VAL A 9 -3.91 5.48 8.46
N ALA A 10 -2.81 4.79 8.18
CA ALA A 10 -2.59 3.40 8.57
C ALA A 10 -1.09 3.12 8.58
N GLU A 11 -0.63 2.29 9.51
CA GLU A 11 0.75 1.86 9.62
C GLU A 11 0.84 0.37 9.98
N GLY A 12 1.99 -0.22 9.70
CA GLY A 12 2.31 -1.60 10.04
C GLY A 12 3.82 -1.77 10.00
N GLN A 13 4.31 -2.77 10.71
CA GLN A 13 5.73 -3.09 10.76
C GLN A 13 5.93 -4.60 10.77
N THR A 14 6.95 -5.05 10.04
CA THR A 14 7.44 -6.42 10.11
C THR A 14 8.95 -6.39 10.30
N ARG A 15 9.47 -7.32 11.11
CA ARG A 15 10.90 -7.49 11.31
C ARG A 15 11.37 -8.77 10.65
N ARG A 16 12.50 -8.70 9.95
CA ARG A 16 13.15 -9.85 9.34
C ARG A 16 14.66 -9.75 9.51
N ARG A 17 15.30 -10.88 9.77
CA ARG A 17 16.76 -11.02 9.71
C ARG A 17 17.13 -11.46 8.29
N ILE A 18 18.07 -10.74 7.68
CA ILE A 18 18.60 -11.05 6.34
C ILE A 18 20.12 -11.20 6.50
N SER A 19 20.67 -12.28 5.96
CA SER A 19 22.12 -12.51 5.94
C SER A 19 22.80 -11.58 4.94
N GLY A 20 24.07 -11.26 5.15
CA GLY A 20 24.82 -10.38 4.23
C GLY A 20 24.80 -10.92 2.80
N GLY A 21 24.51 -10.04 1.84
CA GLY A 21 24.43 -10.37 0.41
C GLY A 21 23.18 -11.16 -0.01
N ALA A 22 22.28 -11.49 0.91
CA ALA A 22 21.02 -12.16 0.60
C ALA A 22 19.88 -11.15 0.40
N GLU A 23 18.84 -11.60 -0.31
CA GLU A 23 17.58 -10.87 -0.47
C GLU A 23 16.50 -11.44 0.44
N GLY A 24 15.50 -10.64 0.77
CA GLY A 24 14.38 -11.10 1.60
C GLY A 24 13.08 -10.36 1.29
N LEU A 25 12.04 -11.13 0.97
CA LEU A 25 10.67 -10.63 0.86
C LEU A 25 9.95 -10.60 2.22
N THR A 26 9.28 -9.50 2.55
CA THR A 26 8.40 -9.40 3.71
C THR A 26 7.02 -8.91 3.30
N GLU A 27 6.01 -9.35 4.03
CA GLU A 27 4.64 -8.89 3.86
C GLU A 27 4.21 -8.14 5.13
N THR A 28 3.47 -7.05 4.94
CA THR A 28 2.85 -6.29 6.03
C THR A 28 1.42 -5.98 5.62
N THR A 29 0.46 -6.54 6.32
CA THR A 29 -0.96 -6.23 6.12
C THR A 29 -1.35 -5.07 7.03
N ILE A 30 -2.01 -4.07 6.47
CA ILE A 30 -2.57 -2.93 7.21
C ILE A 30 -4.05 -2.78 6.87
N THR A 31 -4.86 -2.37 7.85
CA THR A 31 -6.27 -2.05 7.63
C THR A 31 -6.43 -0.56 7.40
N LEU A 32 -7.08 -0.17 6.30
CA LEU A 32 -7.43 1.21 6.02
C LEU A 32 -8.92 1.44 6.35
N PRO A 33 -9.26 2.10 7.46
CA PRO A 33 -10.66 2.36 7.81
C PRO A 33 -11.24 3.43 6.86
N ASN A 34 -12.45 3.18 6.36
CA ASN A 34 -13.22 4.12 5.52
C ASN A 34 -12.40 4.78 4.39
N PRO A 35 -11.83 3.98 3.46
CA PRO A 35 -10.95 4.51 2.42
C PRO A 35 -11.70 5.42 1.44
N GLN A 36 -11.06 6.52 1.05
CA GLN A 36 -11.44 7.23 -0.17
C GLN A 36 -11.10 6.32 -1.35
N ARG A 37 -12.12 5.78 -2.02
CA ARG A 37 -11.90 4.87 -3.14
C ARG A 37 -11.42 5.65 -4.34
N TRP A 38 -10.46 5.07 -5.06
CA TRP A 38 -10.06 5.57 -6.36
C TRP A 38 -11.17 5.25 -7.37
N ASP A 39 -11.53 6.25 -8.15
CA ASP A 39 -12.46 6.17 -9.27
C ASP A 39 -11.96 7.05 -10.43
N ILE A 40 -12.50 6.88 -11.64
CA ILE A 40 -12.11 7.67 -12.82
C ILE A 40 -12.46 9.16 -12.67
N ASP A 41 -13.57 9.48 -12.01
CA ASP A 41 -14.00 10.86 -11.75
C ASP A 41 -13.37 11.42 -10.47
N HIS A 42 -13.02 10.52 -9.53
CA HIS A 42 -12.43 10.85 -8.24
C HIS A 42 -11.13 10.05 -8.00
N PRO A 43 -10.01 10.42 -8.65
CA PRO A 43 -8.77 9.64 -8.64
C PRO A 43 -7.95 9.86 -7.36
N ALA A 44 -8.52 9.53 -6.20
CA ALA A 44 -7.84 9.65 -4.90
C ALA A 44 -6.61 8.73 -4.81
N LEU A 45 -5.43 9.32 -4.66
CA LEU A 45 -4.15 8.61 -4.54
C LEU A 45 -3.58 8.72 -3.13
N TYR A 46 -3.29 7.56 -2.55
CA TYR A 46 -2.52 7.41 -1.32
C TYR A 46 -1.04 7.17 -1.66
N THR A 47 -0.18 7.32 -0.65
CA THR A 47 1.22 6.90 -0.73
C THR A 47 1.51 5.80 0.30
N VAL A 48 2.02 4.67 -0.17
CA VAL A 48 2.66 3.69 0.70
C VAL A 48 4.10 4.13 0.90
N HIS A 49 4.37 4.81 2.01
CA HIS A 49 5.70 5.15 2.46
C HIS A 49 6.32 3.95 3.19
N SER A 50 7.34 3.35 2.57
CA SER A 50 8.08 2.22 3.13
C SER A 50 9.40 2.71 3.71
N GLU A 51 9.70 2.34 4.95
CA GLU A 51 10.99 2.65 5.58
C GLU A 51 11.74 1.37 5.92
N LEU A 52 13.00 1.27 5.49
CA LEU A 52 13.93 0.26 5.99
C LEU A 52 14.65 0.81 7.22
N ARG A 53 14.54 0.11 8.36
CA ARG A 53 15.19 0.54 9.61
C ARG A 53 16.18 -0.49 10.15
N ILE A 54 17.35 -0.03 10.57
CA ILE A 54 18.34 -0.81 11.33
C ILE A 54 18.61 -0.08 12.64
N GLY A 55 18.43 -0.76 13.77
CA GLY A 55 18.65 -0.16 15.09
C GLY A 55 17.77 1.08 15.36
N GLY A 56 16.57 1.13 14.77
CA GLY A 56 15.64 2.26 14.89
C GLY A 56 15.95 3.45 13.98
N LYS A 57 17.11 3.47 13.30
CA LYS A 57 17.46 4.49 12.32
C LYS A 57 16.94 4.11 10.94
N VAL A 58 16.36 5.07 10.22
CA VAL A 58 15.96 4.91 8.82
C VAL A 58 17.20 4.84 7.93
N MET A 59 17.32 3.76 7.18
CA MET A 59 18.42 3.47 6.25
C MET A 59 18.04 3.80 4.82
N ASP A 60 16.78 3.56 4.47
CA ASP A 60 16.25 3.81 3.15
C ASP A 60 14.74 4.06 3.23
N THR A 61 14.21 4.76 2.23
CA THR A 61 12.79 5.08 2.11
C THR A 61 12.34 4.93 0.67
N TYR A 62 11.13 4.42 0.47
CA TYR A 62 10.55 4.30 -0.86
C TYR A 62 9.05 4.62 -0.83
N ASP A 63 8.62 5.49 -1.75
CA ASP A 63 7.23 5.92 -1.89
C ASP A 63 6.57 5.25 -3.09
N THR A 64 5.50 4.51 -2.83
CA THR A 64 4.67 3.88 -3.87
C THR A 64 3.30 4.57 -3.92
N PRO A 65 2.97 5.30 -5.01
CA PRO A 65 1.61 5.80 -5.23
C PRO A 65 0.62 4.64 -5.36
N SER A 66 -0.55 4.73 -4.74
CA SER A 66 -1.54 3.64 -4.69
C SER A 66 -2.96 4.16 -4.70
N GLY A 67 -3.81 3.58 -5.56
CA GLY A 67 -5.26 3.80 -5.57
C GLY A 67 -6.00 2.62 -4.96
N VAL A 68 -6.99 2.87 -4.09
CA VAL A 68 -7.79 1.83 -3.44
C VAL A 68 -9.07 1.61 -4.24
N ARG A 69 -9.16 0.52 -5.00
CA ARG A 69 -10.37 0.15 -5.75
C ARG A 69 -10.60 -1.36 -5.79
N THR A 70 -11.83 -1.74 -6.06
CA THR A 70 -12.19 -3.12 -6.40
C THR A 70 -12.44 -3.19 -7.90
N ILE A 71 -11.77 -4.11 -8.59
CA ILE A 71 -12.08 -4.45 -9.98
C ILE A 71 -12.78 -5.81 -9.93
N ARG A 72 -13.95 -5.91 -10.54
CA ARG A 72 -14.72 -7.15 -10.63
C ARG A 72 -15.22 -7.30 -12.06
N LEU A 73 -14.97 -8.46 -12.63
CA LEU A 73 -15.63 -8.89 -13.86
C LEU A 73 -16.87 -9.71 -13.49
N ASP A 74 -18.02 -9.32 -14.03
CA ASP A 74 -19.27 -10.07 -13.88
C ASP A 74 -19.61 -10.73 -15.22
N LEU A 75 -19.36 -12.04 -15.30
CA LEU A 75 -19.52 -12.80 -16.54
C LEU A 75 -20.99 -12.94 -16.96
N GLN A 76 -21.94 -12.86 -16.02
CA GLN A 76 -23.35 -12.91 -16.37
C GLN A 76 -23.75 -11.65 -17.15
N LYS A 77 -23.32 -10.47 -16.68
CA LYS A 77 -23.56 -9.19 -17.36
C LYS A 77 -22.83 -9.08 -18.70
N LEU A 78 -21.77 -9.86 -18.90
CA LEU A 78 -21.00 -9.87 -20.15
C LEU A 78 -21.70 -10.67 -21.27
N LEU A 79 -22.51 -11.66 -20.91
CA LEU A 79 -23.22 -12.53 -21.88
C LEU A 79 -24.60 -11.97 -22.28
N GLU A 80 -25.07 -10.92 -21.59
CA GLU A 80 -26.34 -10.21 -21.87
C GLU A 80 -26.15 -8.97 -22.77
N ALA A 81 -24.91 -8.66 -23.18
CA ALA A 81 -24.53 -7.54 -24.05
C ALA A 81 -24.09 -8.01 -25.44
#